data_AF-A0A523NP34-F1
#
_entry.id   AF-A0A523NP34-F1
#
_cell.length_a   1.000
_cell.length_b   1.000
_cell.length_c   1.000
_cell.angle_alpha   90.00
_cell.angle_beta   90.00
_cell.angle_gamma   90.00
#
_symmetry.space_group_name_H-M   'P 1'
#
loop_
_entity.id
_entity.type
_entity.pdbx_description
1 polymer ?
#
loop_
_entity_poly.entity_id
_entity_poly.type
_entity_poly.pdbx_seq_one_letter_code
_entity_poly.pdbx_strand_id
1 'polypeptide(L)'
;MSIISVVGPKGGIGKTTISINTTAALTRALGSGKNINRICLVDLDLRLPTITSLLDSHPAKTFYDLFECLDNKVYQVDFLRTVYQIVTWFESYIDGDISASHDKLIDAFHHYKAMNTELFMSSGFKFGNAIEEMLIQRSEIKSLSQIKALRSTIRKIDLKEYRRLLEEMDKTARPVMAEYINYIEEYGFSIIGGEVPILGKRGHRKRINQPEFLLRFLEFLDGVFQKFEYVIVDTPAGGVNHLSSLMNVIDQVLFVFDLSNTIAINGSIDALHSFIDYYEEFQVDYAKGQLMGLDRAHVNRLIAQKGKGDLYQSIKNKKLGIVFNRCQNNQEIENALKMIRDYLTTLDKFHQYKSRIHIVGLVPQHKVINITNNRKSMFYNMDIALSERMDLVAKGILSDNTICPTLADNDKTIIRYLSKFKKPQLLDRLTNKVASNAN
;
A
#
# COMPACT_ATOMS: atom_id res chain seq x y z
N MET A 1 6.10 14.47 -1.25
CA MET A 1 5.30 13.24 -1.15
C MET A 1 5.69 12.54 0.15
N SER A 2 4.71 12.16 0.97
CA SER A 2 4.93 11.36 2.18
C SER A 2 3.88 10.26 2.27
N ILE A 3 4.32 9.01 2.40
CA ILE A 3 3.45 7.84 2.51
C ILE A 3 3.47 7.34 3.96
N ILE A 4 2.31 7.39 4.61
CA ILE A 4 2.11 7.06 6.02
C ILE A 4 1.25 5.81 6.12
N SER A 5 1.81 4.73 6.67
CA SER A 5 1.08 3.50 6.90
C SER A 5 0.57 3.41 8.33
N VAL A 6 -0.72 3.16 8.51
CA VAL A 6 -1.35 2.94 9.81
C VAL A 6 -1.46 1.44 10.06
N VAL A 7 -0.82 0.96 11.11
CA VAL A 7 -0.59 -0.46 11.35
C VAL A 7 -1.00 -0.87 12.76
N GLY A 8 -1.28 -2.15 12.95
CA GLY A 8 -1.45 -2.71 14.28
C GLY A 8 -1.81 -4.20 14.26
N PRO A 9 -1.80 -4.84 15.45
CA PRO A 9 -1.74 -6.30 15.56
C PRO A 9 -2.98 -7.02 15.06
N LYS A 10 -4.16 -6.43 15.21
CA LYS A 10 -5.43 -7.13 15.00
C LYS A 10 -6.53 -6.21 14.45
N GLY A 11 -7.63 -6.83 14.06
CA GLY A 11 -8.87 -6.12 13.71
C GLY A 11 -9.49 -5.48 14.93
N GLY A 12 -10.28 -4.41 14.73
CA GLY A 12 -11.06 -3.81 15.82
C GLY A 12 -10.29 -2.98 16.85
N ILE A 13 -9.00 -2.67 16.64
CA ILE A 13 -8.23 -1.75 17.50
C ILE A 13 -8.36 -0.27 17.12
N GLY A 14 -9.15 0.04 16.08
CA GLY A 14 -9.39 1.42 15.62
C GLY A 14 -8.44 1.97 14.55
N LYS A 15 -7.71 1.11 13.81
CA LYS A 15 -6.81 1.53 12.70
C LYS A 15 -7.54 2.43 11.70
N THR A 16 -8.58 1.91 11.07
CA THR A 16 -9.39 2.63 10.08
C THR A 16 -9.95 3.94 10.62
N THR A 17 -10.46 3.94 11.84
CA THR A 17 -10.95 5.16 12.48
C THR A 17 -9.83 6.21 12.62
N ILE A 18 -8.64 5.81 13.07
CA ILE A 18 -7.48 6.69 13.16
C ILE A 18 -7.02 7.14 11.77
N SER A 19 -6.97 6.25 10.78
CA SER A 19 -6.59 6.56 9.38
C SER A 19 -7.49 7.66 8.79
N ILE A 20 -8.81 7.50 8.90
CA ILE A 20 -9.80 8.48 8.43
C ILE A 20 -9.63 9.83 9.13
N ASN A 21 -9.60 9.85 10.47
CA ASN A 21 -9.55 11.11 11.21
C ASN A 21 -8.16 11.79 11.11
N THR A 22 -7.09 11.03 10.87
CA THR A 22 -5.74 11.58 10.60
C THR A 22 -5.72 12.27 9.24
N THR A 23 -6.34 11.65 8.24
CA THR A 23 -6.47 12.21 6.89
C THR A 23 -7.21 13.56 6.94
N ALA A 24 -8.31 13.63 7.67
CA ALA A 24 -9.04 14.87 7.87
C ALA A 24 -8.23 15.96 8.60
N ALA A 25 -7.53 15.58 9.68
CA ALA A 25 -6.68 16.51 10.42
C ALA A 25 -5.54 17.07 9.56
N LEU A 26 -4.91 16.22 8.74
CA LEU A 26 -3.91 16.66 7.76
C LEU A 26 -4.52 17.61 6.73
N THR A 27 -5.72 17.29 6.22
CA THR A 27 -6.44 18.15 5.26
C THR A 27 -6.63 19.56 5.83
N ARG A 28 -7.11 19.65 7.08
CA ARG A 28 -7.28 20.94 7.76
C ARG A 28 -5.95 21.66 8.00
N ALA A 29 -4.94 20.95 8.51
CA ALA A 29 -3.64 21.53 8.85
C ALA A 29 -2.91 22.11 7.62
N LEU A 30 -3.12 21.50 6.47
CA LEU A 30 -2.56 21.93 5.19
C LEU A 30 -3.33 23.11 4.56
N GLY A 31 -4.55 23.38 5.01
CA GLY A 31 -5.37 24.53 4.59
C GLY A 31 -6.32 24.22 3.42
N SER A 32 -7.36 25.06 3.27
CA SER A 32 -8.55 24.83 2.44
C SER A 32 -8.39 25.06 0.93
N GLY A 33 -7.19 24.90 0.39
CA GLY A 33 -7.01 24.93 -1.07
C GLY A 33 -7.72 23.74 -1.71
N LYS A 34 -8.49 23.96 -2.78
CA LYS A 34 -9.17 22.90 -3.57
C LYS A 34 -8.20 22.05 -4.40
N ASN A 35 -7.04 21.71 -3.84
CA ASN A 35 -6.09 20.82 -4.50
C ASN A 35 -6.51 19.37 -4.26
N ILE A 36 -7.23 18.80 -5.24
CA ILE A 36 -7.70 17.40 -5.20
C ILE A 36 -6.57 16.38 -5.07
N ASN A 37 -5.36 16.75 -5.47
CA ASN A 37 -4.15 15.91 -5.46
C ASN A 37 -3.31 16.11 -4.20
N ARG A 38 -3.90 16.59 -3.11
CA ARG A 38 -3.14 16.87 -1.89
C ARG A 38 -3.02 15.66 -0.99
N ILE A 39 -4.15 15.02 -0.68
CA ILE A 39 -4.21 13.92 0.29
C ILE A 39 -5.05 12.78 -0.28
N CYS A 40 -4.52 11.57 -0.17
CA CYS A 40 -5.24 10.34 -0.49
C CYS A 40 -5.26 9.38 0.70
N LEU A 41 -6.43 8.82 1.00
CA LEU A 41 -6.60 7.71 1.93
C LEU A 41 -6.81 6.41 1.13
N VAL A 42 -5.97 5.41 1.41
CA VAL A 42 -5.91 4.14 0.69
C VAL A 42 -6.39 3.03 1.62
N ASP A 43 -7.49 2.36 1.28
CA ASP A 43 -8.02 1.22 2.06
C ASP A 43 -7.42 -0.11 1.55
N LEU A 44 -6.31 -0.55 2.15
CA LEU A 44 -5.68 -1.83 1.80
C LEU A 44 -6.22 -3.02 2.59
N ASP A 45 -7.26 -2.86 3.43
CA ASP A 45 -7.95 -4.03 4.01
C ASP A 45 -8.88 -4.68 2.97
N LEU A 46 -8.27 -5.34 1.98
CA LEU A 46 -8.97 -5.98 0.87
C LEU A 46 -10.00 -7.05 1.31
N ARG A 47 -9.92 -7.53 2.56
CA ARG A 47 -10.82 -8.58 3.07
C ARG A 47 -12.11 -8.00 3.62
N LEU A 48 -12.03 -6.84 4.27
CA LEU A 48 -13.15 -6.13 4.89
C LEU A 48 -12.93 -4.63 4.69
N PRO A 49 -13.01 -4.12 3.44
CA PRO A 49 -12.82 -2.70 3.19
C PRO A 49 -13.94 -1.96 3.90
N THR A 50 -13.56 -1.00 4.75
CA THR A 50 -14.50 -0.34 5.66
C THR A 50 -14.56 1.16 5.44
N ILE A 51 -13.56 1.78 4.79
CA ILE A 51 -13.49 3.24 4.68
C ILE A 51 -14.66 3.79 3.86
N THR A 52 -14.96 3.18 2.72
CA THR A 52 -16.04 3.64 1.84
C THR A 52 -17.40 3.56 2.52
N SER A 53 -17.65 2.50 3.28
CA SER A 53 -18.87 2.31 4.08
C SER A 53 -18.94 3.28 5.27
N LEU A 54 -17.81 3.52 5.95
CA LEU A 54 -17.72 4.43 7.10
C LEU A 54 -17.84 5.90 6.71
N LEU A 55 -17.61 6.26 5.45
CA LEU A 55 -17.75 7.62 4.93
C LEU A 55 -18.96 7.79 4.01
N ASP A 56 -19.79 6.75 3.88
CA ASP A 56 -20.93 6.68 2.95
C ASP A 56 -20.58 7.16 1.53
N SER A 57 -19.38 6.79 1.08
CA SER A 57 -18.86 7.17 -0.24
C SER A 57 -19.12 6.05 -1.25
N HIS A 58 -19.47 6.44 -2.48
CA HIS A 58 -19.78 5.51 -3.57
C HIS A 58 -18.75 5.66 -4.71
N PRO A 59 -17.56 5.04 -4.59
CA PRO A 59 -16.55 5.13 -5.64
C PRO A 59 -17.04 4.49 -6.94
N ALA A 60 -16.66 5.08 -8.08
CA ALA A 60 -17.04 4.57 -9.41
C ALA A 60 -16.37 3.21 -9.72
N LYS A 61 -15.16 2.99 -9.21
CA LYS A 61 -14.44 1.72 -9.29
C LYS A 61 -13.74 1.41 -7.96
N THR A 62 -13.71 0.14 -7.60
CA THR A 62 -13.01 -0.36 -6.40
C THR A 62 -11.76 -1.16 -6.77
N PHE A 63 -11.06 -1.70 -5.77
CA PHE A 63 -9.99 -2.66 -6.04
C PHE A 63 -10.49 -3.95 -6.68
N TYR A 64 -11.77 -4.29 -6.57
CA TYR A 64 -12.35 -5.39 -7.33
C TYR A 64 -12.24 -5.15 -8.83
N ASP A 65 -12.69 -3.98 -9.30
CA ASP A 65 -12.63 -3.61 -10.72
C ASP A 65 -11.19 -3.53 -11.21
N LEU A 66 -10.28 -3.05 -10.34
CA LEU A 66 -8.85 -3.02 -10.66
C LEU A 66 -8.34 -4.44 -10.87
N PHE A 67 -8.66 -5.35 -9.95
CA PHE A 67 -8.23 -6.73 -10.04
C PHE A 67 -8.78 -7.44 -11.28
N GLU A 68 -10.06 -7.24 -11.61
CA GLU A 68 -10.66 -7.75 -12.85
C GLU A 68 -9.96 -7.17 -14.09
N CYS A 69 -9.60 -5.89 -14.08
CA CYS A 69 -8.89 -5.23 -15.17
C CYS A 69 -7.46 -5.79 -15.32
N LEU A 70 -6.73 -5.93 -14.21
CA LEU A 70 -5.37 -6.46 -14.20
C LEU A 70 -5.32 -7.92 -14.69
N ASP A 71 -6.29 -8.75 -14.32
CA ASP A 71 -6.34 -10.18 -14.67
C ASP A 71 -6.82 -10.37 -16.12
N ASN A 72 -8.02 -9.88 -16.43
CA ASN A 72 -8.69 -10.21 -17.69
C ASN A 72 -8.19 -9.37 -18.87
N LYS A 73 -7.49 -8.25 -18.62
CA LYS A 73 -7.02 -7.37 -19.69
C LYS A 73 -5.51 -7.21 -19.69
N VAL A 74 -4.95 -6.64 -18.62
CA VAL A 74 -3.52 -6.30 -18.58
C VAL A 74 -2.64 -7.54 -18.75
N TYR A 75 -2.92 -8.60 -17.97
CA TYR A 75 -2.14 -9.82 -18.05
C TYR A 75 -2.26 -10.46 -19.43
N GLN A 76 -3.48 -10.58 -19.98
CA GLN A 76 -3.70 -11.18 -21.30
C GLN A 76 -2.90 -10.46 -22.39
N VAL A 77 -2.92 -9.13 -22.40
CA VAL A 77 -2.18 -8.35 -23.40
C VAL A 77 -0.67 -8.49 -23.25
N ASP A 78 -0.14 -8.47 -22.03
CA ASP A 78 1.30 -8.65 -21.82
C ASP A 78 1.78 -10.07 -22.15
N PHE A 79 0.94 -11.07 -21.85
CA PHE A 79 1.18 -12.44 -22.25
C PHE A 79 1.21 -12.56 -23.78
N LEU A 80 0.19 -12.04 -24.46
CA LEU A 80 0.11 -12.05 -25.93
C LEU A 80 1.27 -11.29 -26.57
N ARG A 81 1.70 -10.16 -26.01
CA ARG A 81 2.88 -9.43 -26.49
C ARG A 81 4.14 -10.29 -26.42
N THR A 82 4.31 -11.04 -25.33
CA THR A 82 5.44 -11.96 -25.16
C THR A 82 5.36 -13.10 -26.18
N VAL A 83 4.19 -13.71 -26.35
CA VAL A 83 3.98 -14.77 -27.34
C VAL A 83 4.21 -14.26 -28.76
N TYR A 84 3.72 -13.07 -29.11
CA TYR A 84 3.97 -12.46 -30.41
C TYR A 84 5.46 -12.36 -30.73
N GLN A 85 6.25 -11.87 -29.78
CA GLN A 85 7.70 -11.77 -29.94
C GLN A 85 8.32 -13.16 -30.12
N ILE A 86 7.91 -14.15 -29.32
CA ILE A 86 8.39 -15.53 -29.43
C ILE A 86 8.10 -16.10 -30.82
N VAL A 87 6.84 -16.04 -31.25
CA VAL A 87 6.40 -16.59 -32.54
C VAL A 87 7.10 -15.89 -33.69
N THR A 88 7.26 -14.56 -33.64
CA THR A 88 7.98 -13.79 -34.66
C THR A 88 9.41 -14.30 -34.83
N TRP A 89 10.16 -14.46 -33.74
CA TRP A 89 11.55 -14.93 -33.82
C TRP A 89 11.66 -16.41 -34.18
N PHE A 90 10.71 -17.24 -33.73
CA PHE A 90 10.67 -18.65 -34.10
C PHE A 90 10.35 -18.81 -35.59
N GLU A 91 9.42 -18.03 -36.14
CA GLU A 91 9.09 -18.06 -37.58
C GLU A 91 10.31 -17.69 -38.43
N SER A 92 11.01 -16.58 -38.13
CA SER A 92 12.25 -16.19 -38.83
C SER A 92 13.32 -17.28 -38.77
N TYR A 93 13.48 -17.98 -37.64
CA TYR A 93 14.42 -19.10 -37.54
C TYR A 93 13.98 -20.34 -38.34
N ILE A 94 12.67 -20.61 -38.34
CA ILE A 94 12.08 -21.73 -39.07
C ILE A 94 12.23 -21.54 -40.58
N ASP A 95 12.05 -20.32 -41.07
CA ASP A 95 12.17 -19.98 -42.49
C ASP A 95 13.62 -19.80 -42.94
N GLY A 96 14.56 -19.70 -41.98
CA GLY A 96 16.00 -19.67 -42.24
C GLY A 96 16.58 -18.26 -42.39
N ASP A 97 15.81 -17.23 -42.05
CA ASP A 97 16.22 -15.83 -42.10
C ASP A 97 17.28 -15.48 -41.04
N ILE A 98 17.29 -16.23 -39.93
CA ILE A 98 18.24 -16.06 -38.83
C ILE A 98 18.87 -17.39 -38.41
N SER A 99 20.06 -17.32 -37.82
CA SER A 99 20.77 -18.49 -37.28
C SER A 99 20.41 -18.77 -35.81
N ALA A 100 20.80 -19.94 -35.31
CA ALA A 100 20.59 -20.33 -33.91
C ALA A 100 21.42 -19.49 -32.91
N SER A 101 22.40 -18.71 -33.37
CA SER A 101 23.22 -17.83 -32.54
C SER A 101 22.67 -16.41 -32.42
N HIS A 102 21.48 -16.14 -32.97
CA HIS A 102 20.88 -14.81 -32.94
C HIS A 102 20.34 -14.48 -31.53
N ASP A 103 20.84 -13.42 -30.89
CA ASP A 103 20.54 -13.08 -29.49
C ASP A 103 19.03 -13.03 -29.19
N LYS A 104 18.24 -12.36 -30.04
CA LYS A 104 16.78 -12.27 -29.82
C LYS A 104 16.05 -13.61 -29.92
N LEU A 105 16.58 -14.58 -30.67
CA LEU A 105 16.03 -15.93 -30.74
C LEU A 105 16.35 -16.70 -29.44
N ILE A 106 17.56 -16.52 -28.91
CA ILE A 106 17.98 -17.08 -27.62
C ILE A 106 17.07 -16.53 -26.52
N ASP A 107 16.85 -15.21 -26.48
CA ASP A 107 15.95 -14.56 -25.53
C ASP A 107 14.51 -15.06 -25.66
N ALA A 108 13.99 -15.13 -26.90
CA ALA A 108 12.66 -15.66 -27.19
C ALA A 108 12.51 -17.10 -26.69
N PHE A 109 13.53 -17.94 -26.88
CA PHE A 109 13.53 -19.32 -26.40
C PHE A 109 13.53 -19.40 -24.88
N HIS A 110 14.33 -18.58 -24.20
CA HIS A 110 14.29 -18.48 -22.73
C HIS A 110 12.91 -18.07 -22.22
N HIS A 111 12.30 -17.04 -22.81
CA HIS A 111 10.94 -16.61 -22.45
C HIS A 111 9.90 -17.70 -22.71
N TYR A 112 10.00 -18.39 -23.85
CA TYR A 112 9.12 -19.53 -24.17
C TYR A 112 9.17 -20.60 -23.09
N LYS A 113 10.38 -21.01 -22.66
CA LYS A 113 10.58 -22.01 -21.62
C LYS A 113 10.08 -21.55 -20.26
N ALA A 114 10.24 -20.28 -19.91
CA ALA A 114 9.92 -19.72 -18.59
C ALA A 114 8.47 -19.21 -18.45
N MET A 115 7.71 -19.14 -19.53
CA MET A 115 6.38 -18.53 -19.54
C MET A 115 5.42 -19.16 -18.52
N ASN A 116 4.80 -18.34 -17.67
CA ASN A 116 3.71 -18.77 -16.81
C ASN A 116 2.40 -18.73 -17.63
N THR A 117 1.71 -19.85 -17.72
CA THR A 117 0.49 -20.01 -18.54
C THR A 117 -0.76 -20.19 -17.68
N GLU A 118 -0.66 -20.18 -16.35
CA GLU A 118 -1.77 -20.49 -15.44
C GLU A 118 -2.94 -19.50 -15.56
N LEU A 119 -2.65 -18.25 -15.94
CA LEU A 119 -3.64 -17.16 -16.00
C LEU A 119 -4.06 -16.80 -17.44
N PHE A 120 -3.49 -17.43 -18.47
CA PHE A 120 -3.82 -17.12 -19.87
C PHE A 120 -5.13 -17.78 -20.31
N MET A 121 -5.99 -17.02 -21.00
CA MET A 121 -7.27 -17.52 -21.53
C MET A 121 -7.22 -17.65 -23.05
N SER A 122 -6.84 -18.83 -23.53
CA SER A 122 -6.68 -19.16 -24.96
C SER A 122 -7.97 -19.07 -25.78
N SER A 123 -9.11 -19.49 -25.21
CA SER A 123 -10.38 -19.66 -25.91
C SER A 123 -10.97 -18.37 -26.48
N GLY A 124 -10.49 -17.20 -26.03
CA GLY A 124 -10.89 -15.90 -26.53
C GLY A 124 -10.25 -15.52 -27.88
N PHE A 125 -9.33 -16.32 -28.41
CA PHE A 125 -8.50 -15.94 -29.56
C PHE A 125 -8.56 -16.98 -30.68
N LYS A 126 -8.67 -16.52 -31.94
CA LYS A 126 -8.68 -17.42 -33.11
C LYS A 126 -7.41 -18.27 -33.22
N PHE A 127 -6.26 -17.69 -32.87
CA PHE A 127 -4.98 -18.38 -32.80
C PHE A 127 -4.74 -19.09 -31.46
N GLY A 128 -5.69 -19.05 -30.53
CA GLY A 128 -5.56 -19.55 -29.16
C GLY A 128 -5.19 -21.04 -29.11
N ASN A 129 -5.85 -21.86 -29.92
CA ASN A 129 -5.56 -23.30 -30.02
C ASN A 129 -4.12 -23.56 -30.50
N ALA A 130 -3.61 -22.75 -31.44
CA ALA A 130 -2.24 -22.89 -31.92
C ALA A 130 -1.21 -22.49 -30.84
N ILE A 131 -1.51 -21.46 -30.04
CA ILE A 131 -0.70 -21.12 -28.86
C ILE A 131 -0.70 -22.27 -27.86
N GLU A 132 -1.86 -22.85 -27.53
CA GLU A 132 -1.94 -23.97 -26.59
C GLU A 132 -1.16 -25.19 -27.09
N GLU A 133 -1.34 -25.56 -28.36
CA GLU A 133 -0.59 -26.66 -28.98
C GLU A 133 0.92 -26.42 -28.88
N MET A 134 1.36 -25.20 -29.16
CA MET A 134 2.76 -24.80 -29.00
C MET A 134 3.21 -24.96 -27.54
N LEU A 135 2.44 -24.47 -26.57
CA LEU A 135 2.77 -24.54 -25.15
C LEU A 135 2.76 -25.96 -24.59
N ILE A 136 1.92 -26.86 -25.10
CA ILE A 136 1.92 -28.29 -24.75
C ILE A 136 3.23 -28.94 -25.19
N GLN A 137 3.65 -28.69 -26.43
CA GLN A 137 4.90 -29.24 -27.00
C GLN A 137 6.16 -28.65 -26.34
N ARG A 138 6.04 -27.56 -25.56
CA ARG A 138 7.15 -26.89 -24.87
C ARG A 138 8.02 -27.82 -24.03
N SER A 139 7.45 -28.85 -23.41
CA SER A 139 8.23 -29.77 -22.57
C SER A 139 9.20 -30.64 -23.39
N GLU A 140 8.85 -30.92 -24.64
CA GLU A 140 9.60 -31.76 -25.59
C GLU A 140 10.72 -30.97 -26.28
N ILE A 141 10.54 -29.66 -26.46
CA ILE A 141 11.57 -28.77 -27.02
C ILE A 141 12.64 -28.45 -25.95
N LYS A 142 13.80 -29.10 -26.04
CA LYS A 142 14.97 -28.93 -25.16
C LYS A 142 16.03 -27.99 -25.72
N SER A 143 16.10 -27.81 -27.04
CA SER A 143 17.10 -26.96 -27.69
C SER A 143 16.50 -26.07 -28.79
N LEU A 144 17.23 -25.03 -29.20
CA LEU A 144 16.85 -24.14 -30.30
C LEU A 144 16.63 -24.89 -31.62
N SER A 145 17.47 -25.90 -31.93
CA SER A 145 17.34 -26.69 -33.14
C SER A 145 15.99 -27.42 -33.25
N GLN A 146 15.38 -27.76 -32.11
CA GLN A 146 14.10 -28.45 -32.05
C GLN A 146 12.90 -27.51 -32.28
N ILE A 147 13.07 -26.18 -32.26
CA ILE A 147 11.99 -25.22 -32.59
C ILE A 147 11.38 -25.52 -33.96
N LYS A 148 12.15 -26.07 -34.91
CA LYS A 148 11.66 -26.45 -36.24
C LYS A 148 10.52 -27.48 -36.21
N ALA A 149 10.39 -28.26 -35.14
CA ALA A 149 9.26 -29.16 -34.93
C ALA A 149 7.93 -28.41 -34.78
N LEU A 150 7.96 -27.16 -34.29
CA LEU A 150 6.78 -26.30 -34.12
C LEU A 150 6.29 -25.66 -35.43
N ARG A 151 6.94 -25.93 -36.59
CA ARG A 151 6.64 -25.27 -37.87
C ARG A 151 5.16 -25.34 -38.26
N SER A 152 4.54 -26.51 -38.14
CA SER A 152 3.12 -26.69 -38.48
C SER A 152 2.21 -25.87 -37.57
N THR A 153 2.53 -25.78 -36.28
CA THR A 153 1.77 -25.03 -35.28
C THR A 153 1.93 -23.52 -35.45
N ILE A 154 3.17 -23.05 -35.62
CA ILE A 154 3.47 -21.62 -35.79
C ILE A 154 2.80 -21.06 -37.04
N ARG A 155 2.78 -21.81 -38.15
CA ARG A 155 2.13 -21.40 -39.40
C ARG A 155 0.61 -21.26 -39.29
N LYS A 156 -0.03 -21.78 -38.24
CA LYS A 156 -1.46 -21.55 -37.96
C LYS A 156 -1.71 -20.16 -37.35
N ILE A 157 -0.67 -19.44 -36.94
CA ILE A 157 -0.76 -18.12 -36.30
C ILE A 157 -0.51 -17.05 -37.37
N ASP A 158 -1.55 -16.34 -37.79
CA ASP A 158 -1.41 -15.16 -38.66
C ASP A 158 -0.84 -13.99 -37.84
N LEU A 159 0.46 -13.68 -38.00
CA LEU A 159 1.12 -12.59 -37.29
C LEU A 159 0.55 -11.20 -37.61
N LYS A 160 -0.02 -10.97 -38.79
CA LYS A 160 -0.64 -9.68 -39.14
C LYS A 160 -1.95 -9.50 -38.38
N GLU A 161 -2.80 -10.53 -38.36
CA GLU A 161 -4.03 -10.50 -37.57
C GLU A 161 -3.70 -10.40 -36.07
N TYR A 162 -2.70 -11.15 -35.60
CA TYR A 162 -2.22 -11.13 -34.22
C TYR A 162 -1.81 -9.73 -33.78
N ARG A 163 -0.96 -9.07 -34.58
CA ARG A 163 -0.47 -7.73 -34.29
C ARG A 163 -1.61 -6.72 -34.20
N ARG A 164 -2.54 -6.75 -35.17
CA ARG A 164 -3.70 -5.84 -35.17
C ARG A 164 -4.54 -6.01 -33.90
N LEU A 165 -4.83 -7.26 -33.51
CA LEU A 165 -5.57 -7.55 -32.29
C LEU A 165 -4.82 -7.01 -31.05
N LEU A 166 -3.50 -7.24 -30.98
CA LEU A 166 -2.68 -6.77 -29.87
C LEU A 166 -2.74 -5.24 -29.75
N GLU A 167 -2.64 -4.51 -30.87
CA GLU A 167 -2.74 -3.04 -30.93
C GLU A 167 -4.14 -2.53 -30.50
N GLU A 168 -5.22 -3.27 -30.79
CA GLU A 168 -6.57 -2.94 -30.35
C GLU A 168 -6.74 -3.15 -28.84
N MET A 169 -6.28 -4.28 -28.32
CA MET A 169 -6.39 -4.60 -26.89
C MET A 169 -5.55 -3.65 -26.04
N ASP A 170 -4.34 -3.28 -26.49
CA ASP A 170 -3.42 -2.40 -25.76
C ASP A 170 -4.06 -1.05 -25.38
N LYS A 171 -4.91 -0.51 -26.25
CA LYS A 171 -5.56 0.81 -26.05
C LYS A 171 -6.44 0.86 -24.81
N THR A 172 -6.98 -0.27 -24.36
CA THR A 172 -7.97 -0.32 -23.27
C THR A 172 -7.59 -1.28 -22.15
N ALA A 173 -6.44 -1.94 -22.27
CA ALA A 173 -6.06 -2.98 -21.32
C ALA A 173 -5.66 -2.42 -19.96
N ARG A 174 -5.01 -1.26 -19.93
CA ARG A 174 -4.47 -0.67 -18.71
C ARG A 174 -5.56 0.10 -17.94
N PRO A 175 -5.58 -0.01 -16.60
CA PRO A 175 -6.52 0.74 -15.78
C PRO A 175 -6.27 2.25 -15.89
N VAL A 176 -7.35 3.04 -16.07
CA VAL A 176 -7.28 4.50 -16.01
C VAL A 176 -7.37 4.93 -14.55
N MET A 177 -6.23 5.32 -13.98
CA MET A 177 -6.10 5.59 -12.54
C MET A 177 -7.13 6.61 -11.99
N ALA A 178 -7.50 7.62 -12.76
CA ALA A 178 -8.47 8.63 -12.33
C ALA A 178 -9.85 8.03 -12.01
N GLU A 179 -10.23 6.91 -12.62
CA GLU A 179 -11.52 6.24 -12.38
C GLU A 179 -11.60 5.55 -11.01
N TYR A 180 -10.45 5.31 -10.37
CA TYR A 180 -10.35 4.66 -9.06
C TYR A 180 -10.16 5.66 -7.91
N ILE A 181 -9.87 6.92 -8.23
CA ILE A 181 -9.66 7.98 -7.24
C ILE A 181 -10.98 8.70 -7.04
N ASN A 182 -11.54 8.60 -5.84
CA ASN A 182 -12.80 9.26 -5.49
C ASN A 182 -12.54 10.45 -4.56
N TYR A 183 -12.75 11.67 -5.04
CA TYR A 183 -12.62 12.87 -4.22
C TYR A 183 -13.90 13.12 -3.42
N ILE A 184 -13.79 13.26 -2.10
CA ILE A 184 -14.93 13.56 -1.23
C ILE A 184 -14.91 15.04 -0.87
N GLU A 185 -15.75 15.84 -1.53
CA GLU A 185 -15.78 17.30 -1.36
C GLU A 185 -16.06 17.71 0.10
N GLU A 186 -16.96 16.99 0.79
CA GLU A 186 -17.30 17.24 2.19
C GLU A 186 -16.06 17.20 3.11
N TYR A 187 -15.13 16.30 2.84
CA TYR A 187 -13.95 16.08 3.69
C TYR A 187 -12.65 16.66 3.11
N GLY A 188 -12.65 17.04 1.83
CA GLY A 188 -11.53 17.71 1.18
C GLY A 188 -10.36 16.81 0.80
N PHE A 189 -10.51 15.49 0.80
CA PHE A 189 -9.48 14.53 0.43
C PHE A 189 -9.99 13.44 -0.52
N SER A 190 -9.06 12.79 -1.20
CA SER A 190 -9.35 11.66 -2.09
C SER A 190 -9.30 10.34 -1.32
N ILE A 191 -10.09 9.36 -1.76
CA ILE A 191 -10.02 7.97 -1.31
C ILE A 191 -9.77 7.04 -2.48
N ILE A 192 -9.11 5.93 -2.21
CA ILE A 192 -9.02 4.79 -3.12
C ILE A 192 -9.20 3.50 -2.34
N GLY A 193 -9.86 2.53 -2.97
CA GLY A 193 -10.28 1.29 -2.32
C GLY A 193 -11.78 1.29 -2.00
N GLY A 194 -12.28 0.15 -1.53
CA GLY A 194 -13.71 -0.11 -1.39
C GLY A 194 -14.06 -1.56 -1.72
N GLU A 195 -15.32 -1.93 -1.49
CA GLU A 195 -15.83 -3.32 -1.54
C GLU A 195 -15.09 -4.20 -2.54
N VAL A 196 -14.37 -5.18 -2.00
CA VAL A 196 -13.93 -6.32 -2.77
C VAL A 196 -14.88 -7.45 -2.40
N PRO A 197 -15.86 -7.80 -3.26
CA PRO A 197 -16.72 -8.95 -3.03
C PRO A 197 -15.89 -10.24 -3.20
N ILE A 198 -14.95 -10.51 -2.29
CA ILE A 198 -14.11 -11.72 -2.28
C ILE A 198 -14.70 -12.81 -1.36
N LEU A 199 -15.91 -12.60 -0.85
CA LEU A 199 -16.68 -13.64 -0.17
C LEU A 199 -17.37 -14.52 -1.23
N GLY A 200 -16.62 -15.43 -1.86
CA GLY A 200 -17.25 -16.53 -2.60
C GLY A 200 -16.38 -17.37 -3.53
N LYS A 201 -15.40 -16.78 -4.24
CA LYS A 201 -14.68 -17.51 -5.30
C LYS A 201 -13.26 -17.91 -4.84
N ARG A 202 -13.07 -19.18 -4.44
CA ARG A 202 -11.77 -19.78 -4.06
C ARG A 202 -10.67 -19.53 -5.10
N GLY A 203 -11.02 -19.50 -6.39
CA GLY A 203 -10.12 -19.18 -7.50
C GLY A 203 -9.60 -17.73 -7.48
N HIS A 204 -10.46 -16.76 -7.19
CA HIS A 204 -10.05 -15.34 -7.07
C HIS A 204 -9.04 -15.12 -5.95
N ARG A 205 -9.25 -15.74 -4.78
CA ARG A 205 -8.30 -15.65 -3.65
C ARG A 205 -6.92 -16.25 -3.98
N LYS A 206 -6.88 -17.36 -4.72
CA LYS A 206 -5.60 -17.94 -5.16
C LYS A 206 -4.88 -16.98 -6.10
N ARG A 207 -5.61 -16.36 -7.02
CA ARG A 207 -5.07 -15.47 -8.07
C ARG A 207 -4.57 -14.13 -7.56
N ILE A 208 -5.27 -13.45 -6.65
CA ILE A 208 -4.80 -12.17 -6.08
C ILE A 208 -3.48 -12.30 -5.31
N ASN A 209 -3.13 -13.52 -4.88
CA ASN A 209 -1.88 -13.80 -4.18
C ASN A 209 -0.74 -14.25 -5.12
N GLN A 210 -0.96 -14.29 -6.44
CA GLN A 210 0.09 -14.62 -7.39
C GLN A 210 1.10 -13.46 -7.50
N PRO A 211 2.42 -13.72 -7.44
CA PRO A 211 3.44 -12.67 -7.44
C PRO A 211 3.35 -11.70 -8.63
N GLU A 212 3.09 -12.20 -9.84
CA GLU A 212 2.99 -11.38 -11.05
C GLU A 212 1.83 -10.39 -10.99
N PHE A 213 0.75 -10.79 -10.32
CA PHE A 213 -0.42 -9.96 -10.13
C PHE A 213 -0.20 -8.90 -9.05
N LEU A 214 0.37 -9.31 -7.91
CA LEU A 214 0.76 -8.39 -6.83
C LEU A 214 1.73 -7.32 -7.31
N LEU A 215 2.69 -7.68 -8.19
CA LEU A 215 3.59 -6.72 -8.81
C LEU A 215 2.85 -5.63 -9.58
N ARG A 216 1.84 -5.98 -10.37
CA ARG A 216 1.04 -5.02 -11.15
C ARG A 216 0.15 -4.16 -10.26
N PHE A 217 -0.37 -4.74 -9.19
CA PHE A 217 -1.12 -4.01 -8.19
C PHE A 217 -0.23 -2.97 -7.50
N LEU A 218 0.99 -3.34 -7.10
CA LEU A 218 1.97 -2.41 -6.52
C LEU A 218 2.37 -1.31 -7.50
N GLU A 219 2.59 -1.62 -8.78
CA GLU A 219 2.85 -0.59 -9.81
C GLU A 219 1.71 0.42 -9.94
N PHE A 220 0.47 -0.06 -9.89
CA PHE A 220 -0.69 0.82 -9.90
C PHE A 220 -0.73 1.72 -8.66
N LEU A 221 -0.50 1.15 -7.48
CA LEU A 221 -0.43 1.90 -6.23
C LEU A 221 0.70 2.94 -6.24
N ASP A 222 1.89 2.60 -6.75
CA ASP A 222 3.01 3.54 -6.90
C ASP A 222 2.62 4.75 -7.75
N GLY A 223 1.92 4.50 -8.86
CA GLY A 223 1.40 5.57 -9.71
C GLY A 223 0.37 6.44 -8.98
N VAL A 224 -0.49 5.84 -8.15
CA VAL A 224 -1.44 6.59 -7.31
C VAL A 224 -0.67 7.44 -6.30
N PHE A 225 0.31 6.86 -5.59
CA PHE A 225 1.04 7.57 -4.54
C PHE A 225 1.77 8.80 -5.07
N GLN A 226 2.36 8.70 -6.27
CA GLN A 226 3.06 9.81 -6.93
C GLN A 226 2.16 10.99 -7.27
N LYS A 227 0.83 10.82 -7.32
CA LYS A 227 -0.10 11.93 -7.54
C LYS A 227 -0.34 12.80 -6.32
N PHE A 228 -0.05 12.30 -5.11
CA PHE A 228 -0.46 12.98 -3.88
C PHE A 228 0.72 13.51 -3.07
N GLU A 229 0.54 14.66 -2.42
CA GLU A 229 1.54 15.17 -1.47
C GLU A 229 1.62 14.28 -0.23
N TYR A 230 0.49 13.79 0.25
CA TYR A 230 0.38 12.87 1.39
C TYR A 230 -0.54 11.69 1.06
N VAL A 231 -0.11 10.49 1.45
CA VAL A 231 -0.89 9.26 1.32
C VAL A 231 -0.99 8.61 2.69
N ILE A 232 -2.21 8.35 3.14
CA ILE A 232 -2.49 7.58 4.35
C ILE A 232 -2.93 6.20 3.91
N VAL A 233 -2.24 5.16 4.36
CA VAL A 233 -2.52 3.77 4.01
C VAL A 233 -3.11 3.07 5.23
N ASP A 234 -4.38 2.69 5.15
CA ASP A 234 -5.02 1.83 6.14
C ASP A 234 -4.73 0.36 5.80
N THR A 235 -4.04 -0.33 6.71
CA THR A 235 -3.56 -1.70 6.47
C THR A 235 -4.46 -2.75 7.10
N PRO A 236 -4.52 -3.97 6.53
CA PRO A 236 -5.29 -5.05 7.12
C PRO A 236 -4.77 -5.46 8.50
N ALA A 237 -5.60 -6.18 9.24
CA ALA A 237 -5.17 -6.83 10.48
C ALA A 237 -3.98 -7.81 10.25
N GLY A 238 -3.07 -7.86 11.22
CA GLY A 238 -1.85 -8.68 11.15
C GLY A 238 -0.60 -7.89 10.74
N GLY A 239 -0.71 -6.57 10.51
CA GLY A 239 0.40 -5.63 10.37
C GLY A 239 1.39 -6.00 9.27
N VAL A 240 2.48 -6.65 9.66
CA VAL A 240 3.79 -6.71 8.97
C VAL A 240 3.80 -7.61 7.74
N ASN A 241 3.06 -8.73 7.77
CA ASN A 241 3.08 -9.69 6.65
C ASN A 241 2.50 -9.12 5.35
N HIS A 242 1.66 -8.08 5.44
CA HIS A 242 1.08 -7.38 4.29
C HIS A 242 1.86 -6.10 3.93
N LEU A 243 2.81 -5.69 4.77
CA LEU A 243 3.64 -4.51 4.59
C LEU A 243 4.93 -4.81 3.84
N SER A 244 5.32 -6.07 3.69
CA SER A 244 6.61 -6.48 3.11
C SER A 244 6.93 -5.74 1.81
N SER A 245 6.02 -5.81 0.85
CA SER A 245 6.24 -5.18 -0.44
C SER A 245 6.02 -3.67 -0.43
N LEU A 246 5.17 -3.15 0.48
CA LEU A 246 4.97 -1.70 0.68
C LEU A 246 6.10 -1.04 1.48
N MET A 247 6.97 -1.82 2.14
CA MET A 247 8.11 -1.33 2.90
C MET A 247 9.02 -0.46 2.03
N ASN A 248 9.05 -0.71 0.72
CA ASN A 248 9.88 0.04 -0.21
C ASN A 248 9.39 1.46 -0.49
N VAL A 249 8.14 1.78 -0.14
CA VAL A 249 7.50 3.05 -0.49
C VAL A 249 6.97 3.80 0.73
N ILE A 250 6.76 3.15 1.87
CA ILE A 250 6.33 3.81 3.09
C ILE A 250 7.47 4.64 3.71
N ASP A 251 7.19 5.90 4.02
CA ASP A 251 8.13 6.81 4.71
C ASP A 251 7.95 6.78 6.23
N GLN A 252 6.70 6.64 6.67
CA GLN A 252 6.32 6.64 8.09
C GLN A 252 5.35 5.53 8.43
N VAL A 253 5.56 4.90 9.58
CA VAL A 253 4.67 3.87 10.14
C VAL A 253 4.08 4.38 11.45
N LEU A 254 2.76 4.40 11.53
CA LEU A 254 1.98 4.74 12.72
C LEU A 254 1.39 3.47 13.33
N PHE A 255 1.96 3.02 14.44
CA PHE A 255 1.47 1.91 15.21
C PHE A 255 0.31 2.36 16.11
N VAL A 256 -0.86 1.77 15.88
CA VAL A 256 -2.01 1.95 16.77
C VAL A 256 -1.86 0.99 17.95
N PHE A 257 -1.57 1.55 19.12
CA PHE A 257 -1.42 0.81 20.38
C PHE A 257 -2.73 0.82 21.15
N ASP A 258 -3.38 -0.34 21.27
CA ASP A 258 -4.63 -0.47 22.03
C ASP A 258 -4.35 -0.63 23.53
N LEU A 259 -4.73 0.37 24.31
CA LEU A 259 -4.51 0.41 25.76
C LEU A 259 -5.67 -0.17 26.58
N SER A 260 -6.67 -0.76 25.94
CA SER A 260 -7.88 -1.25 26.62
C SER A 260 -7.64 -2.34 27.67
N ASN A 261 -6.56 -3.11 27.56
CA ASN A 261 -6.11 -4.10 28.54
C ASN A 261 -4.69 -4.58 28.24
N THR A 262 -4.06 -5.26 29.19
CA THR A 262 -2.68 -5.79 29.06
C THR A 262 -2.50 -6.73 27.87
N ILE A 263 -3.50 -7.54 27.51
CA ILE A 263 -3.42 -8.44 26.34
C ILE A 263 -3.35 -7.62 25.04
N ALA A 264 -4.12 -6.54 24.96
CA ALA A 264 -4.11 -5.63 23.81
C ALA A 264 -2.78 -4.86 23.70
N ILE A 265 -2.21 -4.46 24.84
CA ILE A 265 -0.87 -3.84 24.90
C ILE A 265 0.19 -4.83 24.41
N ASN A 266 0.21 -6.06 24.91
CA ASN A 266 1.14 -7.11 24.48
C ASN A 266 1.04 -7.36 22.96
N GLY A 267 -0.17 -7.51 22.43
CA GLY A 267 -0.33 -7.64 20.98
C GLY A 267 0.23 -6.44 20.21
N SER A 268 0.08 -5.22 20.73
CA SER A 268 0.63 -4.02 20.09
C SER A 268 2.16 -4.00 20.12
N ILE A 269 2.77 -4.49 21.21
CA ILE A 269 4.22 -4.71 21.32
C ILE A 269 4.69 -5.77 20.32
N ASP A 270 3.97 -6.89 20.19
CA ASP A 270 4.30 -7.96 19.23
C ASP A 270 4.28 -7.45 17.78
N ALA A 271 3.34 -6.57 17.43
CA ALA A 271 3.30 -5.94 16.12
C ALA A 271 4.48 -4.99 15.87
N LEU A 272 4.89 -4.21 16.88
CA LEU A 272 6.08 -3.37 16.81
C LEU A 272 7.35 -4.22 16.66
N HIS A 273 7.47 -5.30 17.43
CA HIS A 273 8.59 -6.23 17.35
C HIS A 273 8.68 -6.89 15.97
N SER A 274 7.58 -7.48 15.51
CA SER A 274 7.50 -8.13 14.20
C SER A 274 7.89 -7.15 13.09
N PHE A 275 7.52 -5.88 13.22
CA PHE A 275 7.91 -4.86 12.25
C PHE A 275 9.41 -4.61 12.29
N ILE A 276 9.99 -4.44 13.48
CA ILE A 276 11.43 -4.21 13.66
C ILE A 276 12.24 -5.38 13.07
N ASP A 277 11.87 -6.61 13.38
CA ASP A 277 12.55 -7.82 12.88
C ASP A 277 12.52 -7.86 11.36
N TYR A 278 11.34 -7.74 10.77
CA TYR A 278 11.19 -7.76 9.32
C TYR A 278 11.94 -6.59 8.66
N TYR A 279 11.88 -5.41 9.27
CA TYR A 279 12.57 -4.22 8.77
C TYR A 279 14.09 -4.37 8.76
N GLU A 280 14.66 -4.99 9.80
CA GLU A 280 16.10 -5.28 9.90
C GLU A 280 16.53 -6.35 8.90
N GLU A 281 15.79 -7.45 8.83
CA GLU A 281 16.02 -8.53 7.86
C GLU A 281 15.99 -7.98 6.42
N PHE A 282 14.95 -7.22 6.10
CA PHE A 282 14.81 -6.58 4.79
C PHE A 282 15.98 -5.66 4.46
N GLN A 283 16.47 -4.87 5.42
CA GLN A 283 17.63 -4.00 5.22
C GLN A 283 18.91 -4.78 4.93
N VAL A 284 19.15 -5.85 5.70
CA VAL A 284 20.31 -6.71 5.53
C VAL A 284 20.28 -7.36 4.14
N ASP A 285 19.13 -7.90 3.76
CA ASP A 285 18.96 -8.59 2.48
C ASP A 285 19.05 -7.61 1.31
N TYR A 286 18.46 -6.42 1.41
CA TYR A 286 18.61 -5.37 0.41
C TYR A 286 20.08 -4.96 0.24
N ALA A 287 20.80 -4.71 1.35
CA ALA A 287 22.20 -4.29 1.32
C ALA A 287 23.11 -5.35 0.68
N LYS A 288 22.81 -6.63 0.89
CA LYS A 288 23.57 -7.77 0.32
C LYS A 288 23.09 -8.17 -1.08
N GLY A 289 22.01 -7.60 -1.60
CA GLY A 289 21.39 -8.01 -2.86
C GLY A 289 20.74 -9.41 -2.79
N GLN A 290 20.31 -9.83 -1.61
CA GLN A 290 19.75 -11.14 -1.28
C GLN A 290 18.23 -11.17 -1.24
N LEU A 291 17.55 -10.05 -1.55
CA LEU A 291 16.09 -10.05 -1.70
C LEU A 291 15.65 -11.12 -2.70
N MET A 292 14.53 -11.78 -2.42
CA MET A 292 13.96 -12.85 -3.24
C MET A 292 12.51 -12.54 -3.64
N GLY A 293 11.99 -13.31 -4.59
CA GLY A 293 10.57 -13.30 -4.96
C GLY A 293 10.02 -11.93 -5.34
N LEU A 294 8.85 -11.60 -4.79
CA LEU A 294 8.10 -10.36 -5.05
C LEU A 294 8.92 -9.12 -4.68
N ASP A 295 9.60 -9.15 -3.54
CA ASP A 295 10.36 -8.00 -3.02
C ASP A 295 11.53 -7.65 -3.95
N ARG A 296 12.29 -8.66 -4.41
CA ARG A 296 13.35 -8.45 -5.42
C ARG A 296 12.81 -7.83 -6.70
N ALA A 297 11.71 -8.37 -7.21
CA ALA A 297 11.12 -7.93 -8.47
C ALA A 297 10.61 -6.48 -8.37
N HIS A 298 9.94 -6.14 -7.26
CA HIS A 298 9.43 -4.78 -7.03
C HIS A 298 10.58 -3.79 -6.81
N VAL A 299 11.57 -4.13 -5.99
CA VAL A 299 12.76 -3.29 -5.75
C VAL A 299 13.52 -3.00 -7.04
N ASN A 300 13.73 -4.00 -7.90
CA ASN A 300 14.41 -3.79 -9.19
C ASN A 300 13.69 -2.76 -10.06
N ARG A 301 12.34 -2.77 -10.06
CA ARG A 301 11.54 -1.79 -10.80
C ARG A 301 11.66 -0.40 -10.18
N LEU A 302 11.60 -0.29 -8.85
CA LEU A 302 11.80 0.98 -8.16
C LEU A 302 13.21 1.55 -8.39
N ILE A 303 14.24 0.72 -8.39
CA ILE A 303 15.62 1.15 -8.70
C ILE A 303 15.71 1.67 -10.14
N ALA A 304 15.06 1.00 -11.11
CA ALA A 304 15.05 1.46 -12.50
C ALA A 304 14.35 2.82 -12.67
N GLN A 305 13.35 3.13 -11.82
CA GLN A 305 12.59 4.38 -11.87
C GLN A 305 13.24 5.53 -11.09
N LYS A 306 13.73 5.26 -9.86
CA LYS A 306 14.15 6.27 -8.88
C LYS A 306 15.64 6.27 -8.58
N GLY A 307 16.37 5.25 -9.04
CA GLY A 307 17.78 5.05 -8.69
C GLY A 307 17.97 4.34 -7.35
N LYS A 308 19.12 3.67 -7.20
CA LYS A 308 19.43 2.80 -6.05
C LYS A 308 19.68 3.55 -4.74
N GLY A 309 20.27 4.75 -4.81
CA GLY A 309 20.65 5.55 -3.64
C GLY A 309 19.46 6.06 -2.85
N ASP A 310 18.47 6.62 -3.56
CA ASP A 310 17.28 7.21 -2.97
C ASP A 310 16.42 6.16 -2.26
N LEU A 311 16.29 4.97 -2.88
CA LEU A 311 15.58 3.84 -2.27
C LEU A 311 16.24 3.39 -0.96
N TYR A 312 17.57 3.28 -0.92
CA TYR A 312 18.28 2.89 0.29
C TYR A 312 18.06 3.86 1.44
N GLN A 313 18.07 5.18 1.17
CA GLN A 313 17.82 6.18 2.21
C GLN A 313 16.37 6.14 2.71
N SER A 314 15.39 5.96 1.83
CA SER A 314 13.98 5.79 2.23
C SER A 314 13.77 4.52 3.08
N ILE A 315 14.48 3.43 2.78
CA ILE A 315 14.46 2.23 3.63
C ILE A 315 15.17 2.48 4.97
N LYS A 316 16.35 3.11 4.97
CA LYS A 316 17.14 3.30 6.21
C LYS A 316 16.48 4.24 7.22
N ASN A 317 15.77 5.26 6.75
CA ASN A 317 15.31 6.36 7.59
C ASN A 317 13.80 6.34 7.86
N LYS A 318 13.20 5.13 7.90
CA LYS A 318 11.77 5.00 8.22
C LYS A 318 11.45 5.55 9.60
N LYS A 319 10.40 6.37 9.62
CA LYS A 319 9.90 7.02 10.82
C LYS A 319 8.93 6.09 11.53
N LEU A 320 9.18 5.80 12.80
CA LEU A 320 8.32 4.94 13.62
C LEU A 320 7.57 5.81 14.62
N GLY A 321 6.24 5.78 14.57
CA GLY A 321 5.36 6.55 15.43
C GLY A 321 4.35 5.68 16.16
N ILE A 322 4.08 5.96 17.43
CA ILE A 322 3.04 5.31 18.23
C ILE A 322 1.88 6.28 18.43
N VAL A 323 0.68 5.81 18.15
CA VAL A 323 -0.57 6.46 18.56
C VAL A 323 -1.24 5.55 19.59
N PHE A 324 -1.31 6.01 20.83
CA PHE A 324 -2.05 5.31 21.87
C PHE A 324 -3.55 5.47 21.63
N ASN A 325 -4.30 4.38 21.70
CA ASN A 325 -5.73 4.37 21.46
C ASN A 325 -6.48 3.73 22.63
N ARG A 326 -7.74 4.15 22.83
CA ARG A 326 -8.65 3.66 23.89
C ARG A 326 -8.13 3.86 25.31
N CYS A 327 -7.27 4.85 25.50
CA CYS A 327 -6.76 5.22 26.80
C CYS A 327 -7.87 5.78 27.69
N GLN A 328 -7.90 5.37 28.96
CA GLN A 328 -8.83 5.90 29.96
C GLN A 328 -8.14 6.86 30.92
N ASN A 329 -6.87 6.63 31.24
CA ASN A 329 -6.11 7.42 32.20
C ASN A 329 -4.60 7.39 31.92
N ASN A 330 -3.85 8.30 32.55
CA ASN A 330 -2.41 8.41 32.33
C ASN A 330 -1.62 7.18 32.83
N GLN A 331 -2.12 6.45 33.82
CA GLN A 331 -1.43 5.26 34.35
C GLN A 331 -1.31 4.16 33.29
N GLU A 332 -2.32 4.01 32.42
CA GLU A 332 -2.26 3.07 31.29
C GLU A 332 -1.14 3.41 30.30
N ILE A 333 -0.88 4.71 30.09
CA ILE A 333 0.22 5.17 29.23
C ILE A 333 1.56 4.84 29.87
N GLU A 334 1.74 5.13 31.15
CA GLU A 334 2.97 4.79 31.90
C GLU A 334 3.24 3.28 31.88
N ASN A 335 2.22 2.48 32.13
CA ASN A 335 2.31 1.03 32.10
C ASN A 335 2.71 0.52 30.70
N ALA A 336 2.07 1.04 29.65
CA ALA A 336 2.42 0.67 28.27
C ALA A 336 3.86 1.07 27.91
N LEU A 337 4.28 2.29 28.28
CA LEU A 337 5.65 2.75 28.06
C LEU A 337 6.66 1.85 28.78
N LYS A 338 6.42 1.53 30.06
CA LYS A 338 7.26 0.61 30.83
C LYS A 338 7.35 -0.75 30.12
N MET A 339 6.23 -1.33 29.73
CA MET A 339 6.20 -2.63 29.05
C MET A 339 6.98 -2.61 27.72
N ILE A 340 6.83 -1.56 26.90
CA ILE A 340 7.58 -1.40 25.65
C ILE A 340 9.08 -1.31 25.92
N ARG A 341 9.49 -0.48 26.89
CA ARG A 341 10.91 -0.28 27.24
C ARG A 341 11.54 -1.56 27.79
N ASP A 342 10.86 -2.23 28.72
CA ASP A 342 11.32 -3.49 29.29
C ASP A 342 11.47 -4.55 28.20
N TYR A 343 10.45 -4.70 27.35
CA TYR A 343 10.47 -5.66 26.25
C TYR A 343 11.62 -5.41 25.26
N LEU A 344 11.78 -4.17 24.78
CA LEU A 344 12.90 -3.84 23.89
C LEU A 344 14.27 -3.99 24.58
N THR A 345 14.33 -3.84 25.90
CA THR A 345 15.56 -4.08 26.67
C THR A 345 15.87 -5.57 26.70
N THR A 346 14.87 -6.44 26.89
CA THR A 346 15.08 -7.90 26.84
C THR A 346 15.54 -8.41 25.47
N LEU A 347 15.28 -7.64 24.40
CA LEU A 347 15.74 -7.95 23.04
C LEU A 347 17.07 -7.27 22.67
N ASP A 348 17.70 -6.54 23.60
CA ASP A 348 18.85 -5.66 23.33
C ASP A 348 18.61 -4.58 22.25
N LYS A 349 17.34 -4.30 21.91
CA LYS A 349 16.92 -3.34 20.89
C LYS A 349 16.60 -1.95 21.45
N PHE A 350 16.47 -1.81 22.78
CA PHE A 350 16.06 -0.54 23.38
C PHE A 350 17.01 0.61 23.03
N HIS A 351 18.32 0.44 23.19
CA HIS A 351 19.28 1.51 22.88
C HIS A 351 19.28 1.91 21.39
N GLN A 352 19.03 0.95 20.50
CA GLN A 352 18.99 1.17 19.05
C GLN A 352 17.71 1.90 18.61
N TYR A 353 16.56 1.60 19.23
CA TYR A 353 15.26 2.09 18.78
C TYR A 353 14.63 3.19 19.63
N LYS A 354 15.08 3.41 20.87
CA LYS A 354 14.44 4.35 21.79
C LYS A 354 14.30 5.78 21.24
N SER A 355 15.27 6.24 20.45
CA SER A 355 15.24 7.56 19.81
C SER A 355 14.58 7.56 18.43
N ARG A 356 14.26 6.38 17.89
CA ARG A 356 13.61 6.20 16.58
C ARG A 356 12.10 6.06 16.70
N ILE A 357 11.61 5.55 17.83
CA ILE A 357 10.20 5.37 18.13
C ILE A 357 9.67 6.66 18.78
N HIS A 358 8.82 7.37 18.05
CA HIS A 358 8.22 8.63 18.46
C HIS A 358 6.81 8.39 19.01
N ILE A 359 6.43 9.12 20.05
CA ILE A 359 5.07 9.12 20.57
C ILE A 359 4.30 10.25 19.89
N VAL A 360 3.46 9.89 18.92
CA VAL A 360 2.86 10.82 17.96
C VAL A 360 1.53 11.39 18.48
N GLY A 361 0.73 10.57 19.16
CA GLY A 361 -0.55 11.04 19.69
C GLY A 361 -1.28 10.04 20.59
N LEU A 362 -2.46 10.46 21.03
CA LEU A 362 -3.33 9.74 21.95
C LEU A 362 -4.80 9.97 21.59
N VAL A 363 -5.56 8.90 21.40
CA VAL A 363 -7.02 8.94 21.27
C VAL A 363 -7.64 8.24 22.49
N PRO A 364 -8.40 8.95 23.35
CA PRO A 364 -9.00 8.35 24.53
C PRO A 364 -10.17 7.44 24.16
N GLN A 365 -10.57 6.57 25.10
CA GLN A 365 -11.84 5.86 25.01
C GLN A 365 -12.99 6.90 25.09
N HIS A 366 -13.74 7.07 24.00
CA HIS A 366 -14.75 8.12 23.91
C HIS A 366 -16.02 7.65 23.20
N LYS A 367 -17.20 7.91 23.79
CA LYS A 367 -18.49 7.45 23.26
C LYS A 367 -18.81 8.01 21.88
N VAL A 368 -18.38 9.24 21.58
CA VAL A 368 -18.59 9.87 20.26
C VAL A 368 -17.95 9.05 19.13
N ILE A 369 -16.84 8.36 19.38
CA ILE A 369 -16.19 7.51 18.38
C ILE A 369 -17.14 6.38 17.95
N ASN A 370 -17.80 5.72 18.91
CA ASN A 370 -18.76 4.67 18.60
C ASN A 370 -20.00 5.22 17.88
N ILE A 371 -20.51 6.39 18.30
CA ILE A 371 -21.66 7.03 17.68
C ILE A 371 -21.37 7.39 16.21
N THR A 372 -20.20 7.97 15.95
CA THR A 372 -19.80 8.42 14.60
C THR A 372 -19.53 7.25 13.68
N ASN A 373 -18.84 6.20 14.15
CA ASN A 373 -18.68 4.96 13.40
C ASN A 373 -20.04 4.33 13.01
N ASN A 374 -21.01 4.29 13.94
CA ASN A 374 -22.35 3.77 13.66
C ASN A 374 -23.16 4.65 12.70
N ARG A 375 -22.87 5.95 12.65
CA ARG A 375 -23.53 6.93 11.77
C ARG A 375 -22.81 7.11 10.42
N LYS A 376 -21.80 6.29 10.12
CA LYS A 376 -20.97 6.42 8.91
C LYS A 376 -20.40 7.84 8.75
N SER A 377 -19.81 8.36 9.83
CA SER A 377 -19.19 9.68 9.87
C SER A 377 -17.88 9.62 10.65
N MET A 378 -17.03 10.62 10.44
CA MET A 378 -15.81 10.87 11.22
C MET A 378 -16.10 11.71 12.47
N PHE A 379 -15.31 11.53 13.54
CA PHE A 379 -15.48 12.31 14.77
C PHE A 379 -14.78 13.66 14.74
N TYR A 380 -13.82 13.86 13.83
CA TYR A 380 -13.00 15.06 13.74
C TYR A 380 -13.81 16.35 13.44
N ASN A 381 -15.02 16.23 12.88
CA ASN A 381 -15.91 17.39 12.71
C ASN A 381 -16.98 17.49 13.81
N MET A 382 -17.01 16.52 14.73
CA MET A 382 -18.11 16.32 15.67
C MET A 382 -17.72 16.60 17.13
N ASP A 383 -16.44 16.47 17.49
CA ASP A 383 -15.96 16.66 18.85
C ASP A 383 -14.61 17.40 18.88
N ILE A 384 -14.59 18.60 19.47
CA ILE A 384 -13.41 19.46 19.48
C ILE A 384 -12.24 18.80 20.21
N ALA A 385 -12.50 18.13 21.35
CA ALA A 385 -11.43 17.53 22.14
C ALA A 385 -10.77 16.36 21.39
N LEU A 386 -11.56 15.53 20.70
CA LEU A 386 -11.04 14.48 19.83
C LEU A 386 -10.34 15.04 18.58
N SER A 387 -10.84 16.15 18.04
CA SER A 387 -10.22 16.83 16.89
C SER A 387 -8.82 17.31 17.23
N GLU A 388 -8.65 17.94 18.39
CA GLU A 388 -7.36 18.39 18.90
C GLU A 388 -6.36 17.22 19.07
N ARG A 389 -6.84 16.02 19.43
CA ARG A 389 -5.99 14.83 19.47
C ARG A 389 -5.45 14.47 18.09
N MET A 390 -6.28 14.56 17.05
CA MET A 390 -5.86 14.25 15.69
C MET A 390 -5.01 15.37 15.10
N ASP A 391 -5.24 16.63 15.49
CA ASP A 391 -4.38 17.75 15.12
C ASP A 391 -2.94 17.56 15.64
N LEU A 392 -2.77 16.93 16.80
CA LEU A 392 -1.45 16.54 17.30
C LEU A 392 -0.78 15.51 16.40
N VAL A 393 -1.52 14.48 16.00
CA VAL A 393 -1.03 13.43 15.09
C VAL A 393 -0.63 14.05 13.75
N ALA A 394 -1.49 14.91 13.17
CA ALA A 394 -1.19 15.61 11.93
C ALA A 394 0.05 16.49 12.05
N LYS A 395 0.21 17.25 13.15
CA LYS A 395 1.44 18.04 13.41
C LYS A 395 2.68 17.16 13.52
N GLY A 396 2.58 15.99 14.15
CA GLY A 396 3.65 15.00 14.20
C GLY A 396 4.08 14.58 12.79
N ILE A 397 3.13 14.20 11.94
CA ILE A 397 3.40 13.83 10.54
C ILE A 397 4.03 14.99 9.75
N LEU A 398 3.44 16.19 9.81
CA LEU A 398 3.93 17.36 9.05
C LEU A 398 5.31 17.86 9.48
N SER A 399 5.70 17.58 10.73
CA SER A 399 7.02 17.93 11.27
C SER A 399 8.01 16.78 11.20
N ASP A 400 7.70 15.71 10.47
CA ASP A 400 8.56 14.53 10.37
C ASP A 400 8.91 13.93 11.75
N ASN A 401 7.95 14.01 12.68
CA ASN A 401 8.03 13.65 14.10
C ASN A 401 9.07 14.42 14.93
N THR A 402 9.74 15.44 14.39
CA THR A 402 10.81 16.18 15.10
C THR A 402 10.33 16.89 16.38
N ILE A 403 9.04 17.18 16.48
CA ILE A 403 8.42 17.80 17.68
C ILE A 403 7.90 16.76 18.68
N CYS A 404 7.85 15.48 18.30
CA CYS A 404 7.30 14.41 19.12
C CYS A 404 8.37 13.90 20.10
N PRO A 405 8.01 13.63 21.36
CA PRO A 405 8.93 12.94 22.26
C PRO A 405 9.14 11.52 21.74
N THR A 406 10.27 10.93 22.15
CA THR A 406 10.67 9.58 21.80
C THR A 406 10.51 8.65 22.99
N LEU A 407 10.65 7.34 22.78
CA LEU A 407 10.64 6.35 23.85
C LEU A 407 11.81 6.55 24.85
N ALA A 408 12.86 7.28 24.46
CA ALA A 408 13.98 7.65 25.32
C ALA A 408 13.61 8.72 26.37
N ASP A 409 12.57 9.52 26.10
CA ASP A 409 12.09 10.54 27.03
C ASP A 409 11.39 9.92 28.25
N ASN A 410 11.40 10.63 29.37
CA ASN A 410 10.70 10.18 30.57
C ASN A 410 9.17 10.34 30.43
N ASP A 411 8.42 9.58 31.24
CA ASP A 411 6.96 9.49 31.15
C ASP A 411 6.27 10.83 31.37
N LYS A 412 6.80 11.67 32.27
CA LYS A 412 6.25 13.01 32.53
C LYS A 412 6.33 13.89 31.28
N THR A 413 7.44 13.83 30.55
CA THR A 413 7.60 14.56 29.27
C THR A 413 6.60 14.07 28.23
N ILE A 414 6.48 12.75 28.08
CA ILE A 414 5.56 12.13 27.11
C ILE A 414 4.10 12.47 27.44
N ILE A 415 3.67 12.27 28.68
CA ILE A 415 2.31 12.59 29.13
C ILE A 415 2.02 14.08 28.99
N ARG A 416 2.98 14.94 29.33
CA ARG A 416 2.82 16.39 29.14
C ARG A 416 2.59 16.72 27.68
N TYR A 417 3.38 16.16 26.77
CA TYR A 417 3.19 16.31 25.32
C TYR A 417 1.80 15.84 24.88
N LEU A 418 1.40 14.63 25.26
CA LEU A 418 0.08 14.08 24.93
C LEU A 418 -1.07 14.89 25.53
N SER A 419 -0.82 15.62 26.62
CA SER A 419 -1.78 16.50 27.28
C SER A 419 -1.78 17.94 26.78
N LYS A 420 -0.85 18.35 25.90
CA LYS A 420 -0.72 19.73 25.41
C LYS A 420 -1.89 20.12 24.49
N PHE A 421 -3.07 20.49 25.03
CA PHE A 421 -3.99 21.39 24.31
C PHE A 421 -4.73 22.38 25.20
N LYS A 422 -5.00 23.55 24.59
CA LYS A 422 -5.49 24.80 25.18
C LYS A 422 -6.99 24.71 25.43
N LYS A 423 -7.46 25.26 26.55
CA LYS A 423 -8.87 25.69 26.65
C LYS A 423 -9.19 26.55 25.42
N PRO A 424 -10.35 26.38 24.77
CA PRO A 424 -10.74 27.24 23.65
C PRO A 424 -10.63 28.70 24.11
N GLN A 425 -9.92 29.52 23.32
CA GLN A 425 -9.94 30.97 23.44
C GLN A 425 -11.34 31.48 23.05
N LEU A 426 -12.33 31.20 23.89
CA LEU A 426 -13.66 31.80 23.84
C LEU A 426 -13.61 33.27 24.30
N LEU A 427 -12.53 33.68 24.96
CA LEU A 427 -12.33 35.06 25.45
C LEU A 427 -11.73 36.01 24.40
N ASP A 428 -10.91 35.55 23.44
CA ASP A 428 -10.31 36.44 22.44
C ASP A 428 -11.27 36.85 21.30
N ARG A 429 -12.40 36.14 21.15
CA ARG A 429 -13.50 36.55 20.26
C ARG A 429 -14.47 37.54 20.91
N LEU A 430 -14.51 37.61 22.24
CA LEU A 430 -15.39 38.55 22.96
C LEU A 430 -14.72 39.91 23.15
N THR A 431 -13.40 39.97 23.34
CA THR A 431 -12.66 41.24 23.45
C THR A 431 -12.58 42.00 22.11
N ASN A 432 -12.40 41.29 21.00
CA ASN A 432 -12.36 41.91 19.66
C ASN A 432 -13.73 42.39 19.14
N LYS A 433 -14.84 41.88 19.70
CA LYS A 433 -16.20 42.35 19.36
C LYS A 433 -16.66 43.55 20.20
N VAL A 434 -16.04 43.77 21.37
CA VAL A 434 -16.32 44.95 22.19
C VAL A 434 -15.43 46.12 21.78
N ALA A 435 -14.21 45.87 21.29
CA ALA A 435 -13.31 46.92 20.80
C ALA A 435 -13.67 47.46 19.40
N SER A 436 -14.52 46.78 18.62
CA SER A 436 -14.97 47.23 17.29
C SER A 436 -16.30 48.01 17.30
N ASN A 437 -16.95 48.14 18.47
CA ASN A 437 -18.16 48.95 18.66
C ASN A 437 -17.92 50.24 19.48
N ALA A 438 -16.65 50.60 19.69
CA ALA A 438 -16.25 51.84 20.35
C ALA A 438 -15.06 52.45 19.58
N ASN A 439 -15.34 52.97 18.39
CA ASN A 439 -14.67 54.12 17.76
C ASN A 439 -15.39 54.49 16.47
#